data_AF-A0A0B4GTU5-F1
#
_entry.id   AF-A0A0B4GTU5-F1
#
_cell.length_a   1.000
_cell.length_b   1.000
_cell.length_c   1.000
_cell.angle_alpha   90.00
_cell.angle_beta   90.00
_cell.angle_gamma   90.00
#
_symmetry.space_group_name_H-M   'P 1'
#
loop_
_entity.id
_entity.type
_entity.pdbx_description
1 polymer ?
#
loop_
_entity_poly.entity_id
_entity_poly.type
_entity_poly.pdbx_seq_one_letter_code
_entity_poly.pdbx_strand_id
1 'polypeptide(L)'
;MKLLAPLLALVGLASAQQISITSPRPGSLVHRNTPTALVVQTENNGTVQEVSVVLSILPCPDGACPNAGEDLGTILSAGPFQPAGQPPQQTFNITVPESFPVGYAELVATHFVLTGVSQLVPDLVGGGVESRAGD
;
A
#
# COMPACT_ATOMS: atom_id res chain seq x y z
N MET A 1 25.81 -28.25 -38.18
CA MET A 1 25.50 -28.72 -36.81
C MET A 1 24.55 -27.74 -36.17
N LYS A 2 23.49 -28.28 -35.57
CA LYS A 2 22.27 -27.59 -35.13
C LYS A 2 22.45 -27.21 -33.66
N LEU A 3 22.70 -25.94 -33.36
CA LEU A 3 22.76 -25.45 -31.98
C LEU A 3 21.37 -24.93 -31.60
N LEU A 4 20.63 -25.78 -30.90
CA LEU A 4 19.47 -25.38 -30.09
C LEU A 4 19.99 -24.56 -28.90
N ALA A 5 19.77 -23.25 -28.91
CA ALA A 5 19.97 -22.40 -27.72
C ALA A 5 18.63 -22.26 -26.99
N PRO A 6 18.58 -22.49 -25.66
CA PRO A 6 17.33 -22.53 -24.91
C PRO A 6 16.77 -21.12 -24.74
N LEU A 7 15.48 -20.96 -25.06
CA LEU A 7 14.72 -19.75 -24.80
C LEU A 7 14.46 -19.68 -23.28
N LEU A 8 15.31 -18.94 -22.56
CA LEU A 8 15.19 -18.73 -21.13
C LEU A 8 13.94 -17.88 -20.85
N ALA A 9 12.86 -18.49 -20.35
CA ALA A 9 11.63 -17.81 -20.00
C ALA A 9 11.84 -16.93 -18.76
N LEU A 10 11.87 -15.61 -18.95
CA LEU A 10 11.87 -14.63 -17.88
C LEU A 10 10.46 -14.59 -17.28
N VAL A 11 10.18 -15.41 -16.28
CA VAL A 11 8.93 -15.33 -15.51
C VAL A 11 9.03 -14.11 -14.61
N GLY A 12 8.55 -12.96 -15.11
CA GLY A 12 8.38 -11.78 -14.28
C GLY A 12 7.37 -12.09 -13.18
N LEU A 13 7.78 -11.96 -11.92
CA LEU A 13 6.87 -11.89 -10.78
C LEU A 13 6.08 -10.59 -10.93
N ALA A 14 4.94 -10.65 -11.61
CA ALA A 14 3.97 -9.57 -11.57
C ALA A 14 3.47 -9.48 -10.13
N SER A 15 4.05 -8.59 -9.34
CA SER A 15 3.41 -8.13 -8.11
C SER A 15 2.11 -7.45 -8.53
N ALA A 16 1.00 -8.18 -8.50
CA ALA A 16 -0.32 -7.60 -8.63
C ALA A 16 -0.48 -6.65 -7.42
N GLN A 17 -0.35 -5.35 -7.67
CA GLN A 17 -0.61 -4.34 -6.65
C GLN A 17 -2.09 -4.49 -6.27
N GLN A 18 -2.36 -4.97 -5.07
CA GLN A 18 -3.72 -5.33 -4.64
C GLN A 18 -4.53 -4.11 -4.19
N ILE A 19 -3.97 -2.91 -4.31
CA ILE A 19 -4.54 -1.64 -3.89
C ILE A 19 -4.25 -0.55 -4.91
N SER A 20 -5.14 0.43 -5.01
CA SER A 20 -4.97 1.60 -5.85
C SER A 20 -5.61 2.84 -5.23
N ILE A 21 -5.06 4.02 -5.53
CA ILE A 21 -5.66 5.31 -5.18
C ILE A 21 -6.55 5.74 -6.35
N THR A 22 -7.86 5.83 -6.13
CA THR A 22 -8.83 6.20 -7.18
C THR A 22 -9.15 7.70 -7.17
N SER A 23 -8.87 8.38 -6.06
CA SER A 23 -8.97 9.83 -5.91
C SER A 23 -7.95 10.33 -4.88
N PRO A 24 -7.29 11.48 -5.10
CA PRO A 24 -7.32 12.29 -6.32
C PRO A 24 -6.71 11.55 -7.51
N ARG A 25 -7.16 11.86 -8.73
CA ARG A 25 -6.57 11.29 -9.94
C ARG A 25 -5.16 11.88 -10.17
N PRO A 26 -4.25 11.14 -10.82
CA PRO A 26 -2.95 11.70 -11.21
C PRO A 26 -3.09 13.06 -11.93
N GLY A 27 -2.28 14.04 -11.52
CA GLY A 27 -2.35 15.41 -12.03
C GLY A 27 -3.37 16.33 -11.34
N SER A 28 -4.13 15.84 -10.36
CA SER A 28 -5.03 16.67 -9.55
C SER A 28 -4.24 17.61 -8.63
N LEU A 29 -4.81 18.79 -8.34
CA LEU A 29 -4.24 19.73 -7.39
C LEU A 29 -4.72 19.41 -5.97
N VAL A 30 -3.76 19.24 -5.05
CA VAL A 30 -4.02 19.10 -3.61
C VAL A 30 -3.46 20.33 -2.90
N HIS A 31 -4.25 20.91 -2.01
CA HIS A 31 -3.88 22.14 -1.29
C HIS A 31 -3.42 21.82 0.13
N ARG A 32 -2.41 22.57 0.59
CA ARG A 32 -1.97 22.50 2.00
C ARG A 32 -3.05 23.01 2.94
N ASN A 33 -3.04 22.48 4.16
CA ASN A 33 -3.98 22.81 5.25
C ASN A 33 -5.47 22.70 4.85
N THR A 34 -5.77 22.03 3.75
CA THR A 34 -7.13 21.80 3.26
C THR A 34 -7.42 20.31 3.26
N PRO A 35 -8.47 19.85 3.96
CA PRO A 35 -8.88 18.46 3.91
C PRO A 35 -9.18 18.02 2.47
N THR A 36 -8.59 16.91 2.06
CA THR A 36 -8.79 16.31 0.75
C THR A 36 -9.24 14.86 0.92
N ALA A 37 -10.28 14.47 0.18
CA ALA A 37 -10.77 13.10 0.17
C ALA A 37 -9.86 12.22 -0.69
N LEU A 38 -9.07 11.37 -0.03
CA LEU A 38 -8.29 10.31 -0.66
C LEU A 38 -9.13 9.03 -0.65
N VAL A 39 -9.37 8.44 -1.81
CA VAL A 39 -10.13 7.18 -1.94
C VAL A 39 -9.17 6.09 -2.34
N VAL A 40 -9.14 5.03 -1.53
CA VAL A 40 -8.28 3.87 -1.72
C VAL A 40 -9.16 2.65 -1.96
N GLN A 41 -8.93 1.96 -3.06
CA GLN A 41 -9.65 0.76 -3.48
C GLN A 41 -8.72 -0.45 -3.42
N THR A 42 -9.25 -1.60 -3.00
CA THR A 42 -8.54 -2.88 -3.08
C THR A 42 -9.28 -3.86 -3.98
N GLU A 43 -8.51 -4.73 -4.64
CA GLU A 43 -9.05 -5.87 -5.39
C GLU A 43 -9.22 -7.13 -4.52
N ASN A 44 -8.96 -7.01 -3.20
CA ASN A 44 -9.16 -8.12 -2.27
C ASN A 44 -10.65 -8.47 -2.13
N ASN A 45 -11.00 -9.68 -2.57
CA ASN A 45 -12.36 -10.23 -2.46
C ASN A 45 -12.49 -11.24 -1.30
N GLY A 46 -11.67 -11.10 -0.25
CA GLY A 46 -11.64 -11.99 0.92
C GLY A 46 -10.51 -13.02 0.92
N THR A 47 -9.57 -12.94 -0.01
CA THR A 47 -8.41 -13.85 -0.08
C THR A 47 -7.36 -13.53 0.98
N VAL A 48 -7.31 -12.29 1.45
CA VAL A 48 -6.42 -11.83 2.52
C VAL A 48 -7.19 -11.09 3.59
N GLN A 49 -6.64 -11.06 4.80
CA GLN A 49 -7.18 -10.24 5.87
C GLN A 49 -6.55 -8.85 5.82
N GLU A 50 -7.41 -7.83 5.71
CA GLU A 50 -7.00 -6.43 5.78
C GLU A 50 -6.53 -6.08 7.20
N VAL A 51 -5.38 -5.40 7.29
CA VAL A 51 -4.81 -4.93 8.57
C VAL A 51 -4.81 -3.42 8.63
N SER A 52 -4.00 -2.78 7.78
CA SER A 52 -3.78 -1.33 7.86
C SER A 52 -3.31 -0.75 6.54
N VAL A 53 -3.54 0.55 6.38
CA VAL A 53 -2.96 1.34 5.30
C VAL A 53 -2.23 2.54 5.88
N VAL A 54 -1.08 2.86 5.29
CA VAL A 54 -0.35 4.10 5.55
C VAL A 54 -0.43 4.95 4.30
N LEU A 55 -0.98 6.15 4.46
CA LEU A 55 -1.15 7.13 3.40
C LEU A 55 -0.10 8.21 3.59
N SER A 56 0.65 8.47 2.53
CA SER A 56 1.79 9.37 2.60
C SER A 56 1.97 10.15 1.31
N ILE A 57 2.78 11.20 1.38
CA ILE A 57 3.08 12.07 0.24
C ILE A 57 4.59 12.32 0.16
N LEU A 58 5.13 12.18 -1.05
CA LEU A 58 6.52 12.41 -1.35
C LEU A 58 6.68 13.56 -2.34
N PRO A 59 7.59 14.51 -2.10
CA PRO A 59 7.92 15.50 -3.10
C PRO A 59 8.75 14.86 -4.22
N CYS A 60 8.48 15.25 -5.46
CA CYS A 60 9.19 14.76 -6.63
C CYS A 60 9.93 15.94 -7.29
N PRO A 61 11.10 16.34 -6.75
CA PRO A 61 11.91 17.39 -7.36
C PRO A 61 12.25 16.97 -8.80
N ASP A 62 12.24 17.94 -9.72
CA ASP A 62 12.56 17.74 -11.13
C ASP A 62 11.64 16.73 -11.88
N GLY A 63 10.49 16.38 -11.28
CA GLY A 63 9.50 15.48 -11.88
C GLY A 63 9.85 13.99 -11.75
N ALA A 64 10.92 13.63 -11.04
CA ALA A 64 11.27 12.26 -10.73
C ALA A 64 10.93 11.95 -9.27
N CYS A 65 10.06 10.96 -9.05
CA CYS A 65 9.72 10.48 -7.72
C CYS A 65 10.63 9.31 -7.32
N PRO A 66 11.04 9.20 -6.04
CA PRO A 66 11.68 7.99 -5.53
C PRO A 66 10.79 6.77 -5.76
N ASN A 67 11.38 5.57 -5.84
CA ASN A 67 10.56 4.36 -5.94
C ASN A 67 9.70 4.21 -4.69
N ALA A 68 8.41 3.87 -4.89
CA ALA A 68 7.51 3.56 -3.80
C ALA A 68 8.09 2.45 -2.92
N GLY A 69 8.32 2.73 -1.63
CA GLY A 69 8.88 1.80 -0.66
C GLY A 69 10.34 2.04 -0.27
N GLU A 70 11.10 2.85 -1.01
CA GLU A 70 12.43 3.33 -0.56
C GLU A 70 12.31 4.45 0.48
N ASP A 71 11.29 5.28 0.31
CA ASP A 71 10.92 6.35 1.23
C ASP A 71 9.38 6.45 1.29
N LEU A 72 8.84 6.74 2.47
CA LEU A 72 7.42 7.04 2.66
C LEU A 72 7.17 8.56 2.70
N GLY A 73 8.21 9.38 2.83
CA GLY A 73 8.09 10.82 2.95
C GLY A 73 7.21 11.24 4.12
N THR A 74 6.25 12.13 3.86
CA THR A 74 5.37 12.67 4.89
C THR A 74 4.13 11.80 5.06
N ILE A 75 3.97 11.19 6.23
CA ILE A 75 2.77 10.41 6.57
C ILE A 75 1.59 11.36 6.80
N LEU A 76 0.50 11.14 6.07
CA LEU A 76 -0.75 11.88 6.15
C LEU A 76 -1.80 11.16 6.99
N SER A 77 -1.76 9.83 7.01
CA SER A 77 -2.63 8.98 7.83
C SER A 77 -2.02 7.59 7.98
N ALA A 78 -2.21 6.95 9.13
CA ALA A 78 -1.83 5.56 9.36
C ALA A 78 -2.86 4.92 10.28
N GLY A 79 -3.47 3.82 9.86
CA GLY A 79 -4.48 3.16 10.66
C GLY A 79 -5.13 1.95 10.00
N PRO A 80 -6.16 1.39 10.66
CA PRO A 80 -6.88 0.24 10.15
C PRO A 80 -7.49 0.51 8.78
N PHE A 81 -7.38 -0.48 7.88
CA PHE A 81 -8.00 -0.45 6.57
C PHE A 81 -9.19 -1.42 6.57
N GLN A 82 -10.39 -0.88 6.39
CA GLN A 82 -11.67 -1.60 6.43
C GLN A 82 -12.49 -1.18 5.21
N PRO A 83 -12.05 -1.57 4.00
CA PRO A 83 -12.74 -1.23 2.77
C PRO A 83 -14.12 -1.88 2.72
N ALA A 84 -15.09 -1.17 2.18
CA ALA A 84 -16.47 -1.62 2.04
C ALA A 84 -17.00 -1.34 0.64
N GLY A 85 -18.11 -1.99 0.27
CA GLY A 85 -18.73 -1.85 -1.04
C GLY A 85 -18.16 -2.80 -2.10
N GLN A 86 -18.51 -2.56 -3.36
CA GLN A 86 -18.10 -3.38 -4.51
C GLN A 86 -17.86 -2.47 -5.74
N PRO A 87 -16.59 -2.24 -6.15
CA PRO A 87 -15.35 -2.78 -5.57
C PRO A 87 -15.09 -2.24 -4.15
N PRO A 88 -14.41 -3.02 -3.27
CA PRO A 88 -14.12 -2.59 -1.90
C PRO A 88 -13.22 -1.35 -1.85
N GLN A 89 -13.69 -0.30 -1.19
CA GLN A 89 -12.97 0.97 -1.08
C GLN A 89 -13.17 1.65 0.28
N GLN A 90 -12.25 2.54 0.63
CA GLN A 90 -12.34 3.39 1.81
C GLN A 90 -11.89 4.81 1.50
N THR A 91 -12.61 5.79 2.04
CA THR A 91 -12.29 7.21 1.93
C THR A 91 -11.60 7.70 3.19
N PHE A 92 -10.52 8.46 3.01
CA PHE A 92 -9.74 9.09 4.06
C PHE A 92 -9.74 10.60 3.85
N ASN A 93 -9.97 11.36 4.91
CA ASN A 93 -9.75 12.81 4.89
C ASN A 93 -8.31 13.10 5.32
N ILE A 94 -7.45 13.31 4.33
CA ILE A 94 -6.05 13.66 4.55
C ILE A 94 -5.86 15.18 4.48
N THR A 95 -4.85 15.70 5.15
CA THR A 95 -4.45 17.11 5.05
C THR A 95 -2.96 17.20 4.81
N VAL A 96 -2.55 17.84 3.72
CA VAL A 96 -1.13 18.08 3.43
C VAL A 96 -0.63 19.20 4.35
N PRO A 97 0.45 19.01 5.13
CA PRO A 97 0.91 20.01 6.08
C PRO A 97 1.48 21.24 5.37
N GLU A 98 1.40 22.39 6.03
CA GLU A 98 1.89 23.67 5.51
C GLU A 98 3.38 23.66 5.12
N SER A 99 4.18 22.89 5.85
CA SER A 99 5.62 22.74 5.63
C SER A 99 5.98 21.92 4.39
N PHE A 100 5.02 21.25 3.75
CA PHE A 100 5.29 20.43 2.56
C PHE A 100 5.63 21.32 1.36
N PRO A 101 6.71 21.03 0.60
CA PRO A 101 7.12 21.87 -0.54
C PRO A 101 6.04 21.95 -1.63
N VAL A 102 5.97 23.09 -2.32
CA VAL A 102 5.12 23.22 -3.52
C VAL A 102 5.80 22.52 -4.70
N GLY A 103 5.06 21.71 -5.46
CA GLY A 103 5.55 21.13 -6.70
C GLY A 103 4.85 19.82 -7.03
N TYR A 104 5.42 19.07 -7.98
CA TYR A 104 5.01 17.69 -8.22
C TYR A 104 5.28 16.84 -6.99
N ALA A 105 4.31 16.00 -6.67
CA ALA A 105 4.35 15.08 -5.55
C ALA A 105 3.60 13.80 -5.90
N GLU A 106 4.01 12.72 -5.26
CA GLU A 106 3.37 11.41 -5.38
C GLU A 106 2.64 11.07 -4.08
N LEU A 107 1.41 10.56 -4.22
CA LEU A 107 0.65 10.00 -3.10
C LEU A 107 0.91 8.50 -3.08
N VAL A 108 1.32 7.99 -1.91
CA VAL A 108 1.66 6.58 -1.73
C VAL A 108 0.73 5.96 -0.70
N ALA A 109 0.17 4.80 -1.04
CA ALA A 109 -0.62 3.96 -0.15
C ALA A 109 0.15 2.66 0.14
N THR A 110 0.70 2.53 1.35
CA THR A 110 1.36 1.30 1.80
C THR A 110 0.33 0.40 2.47
N HIS A 111 0.11 -0.77 1.89
CA HIS A 111 -0.96 -1.68 2.26
C HIS A 111 -0.43 -2.91 2.98
N PHE A 112 -0.92 -3.13 4.20
CA PHE A 112 -0.55 -4.28 5.03
C PHE A 112 -1.71 -5.26 5.12
N VAL A 113 -1.44 -6.51 4.74
CA VAL A 113 -2.40 -7.60 4.75
C VAL A 113 -1.79 -8.84 5.39
N LEU A 114 -2.63 -9.68 6.01
CA LEU A 114 -2.24 -11.03 6.40
C LEU A 114 -2.70 -12.00 5.32
N THR A 115 -1.76 -12.75 4.78
CA THR A 115 -2.01 -13.88 3.88
C THR A 115 -2.09 -15.18 4.68
N GLY A 116 -2.81 -16.18 4.17
CA GLY A 116 -2.92 -17.49 4.83
C GLY A 116 -3.97 -17.56 5.93
N VAL A 117 -4.81 -16.53 6.05
CA VAL A 117 -5.99 -16.54 6.92
C VAL A 117 -7.08 -17.33 6.20
N SER A 118 -7.15 -18.64 6.42
CA SER A 118 -8.21 -19.47 5.85
C SER A 118 -9.55 -19.06 6.46
N GLN A 119 -10.47 -18.54 5.65
CA GLN A 119 -11.74 -17.95 6.09
C GLN A 119 -12.72 -18.92 6.78
N LEU A 120 -12.35 -20.17 7.09
CA LEU A 120 -13.26 -21.17 7.65
C LEU A 120 -12.58 -22.15 8.61
N VAL A 121 -11.87 -21.70 9.66
CA VAL A 121 -11.82 -22.45 10.93
C VAL A 121 -11.49 -21.50 12.09
N PRO A 122 -12.41 -21.23 13.04
CA PRO A 122 -12.02 -20.68 14.32
C PRO A 122 -11.46 -21.82 15.17
N ASP A 123 -10.19 -22.16 14.95
CA ASP A 123 -9.38 -22.88 15.95
C ASP A 123 -7.90 -22.57 15.69
N LEU A 124 -7.39 -21.53 16.36
CA LEU A 124 -5.97 -21.19 16.37
C LEU A 124 -5.29 -21.97 17.51
N VAL A 125 -4.42 -22.93 17.17
CA VAL A 125 -3.50 -23.55 18.13
C VAL A 125 -2.19 -22.74 18.14
N GLY A 126 -2.02 -21.90 19.17
CA GLY A 126 -0.75 -21.26 19.48
C GLY A 126 0.10 -22.16 20.38
N GLY A 127 1.32 -22.46 19.96
CA GLY A 127 2.30 -23.18 20.78
C GLY A 127 2.99 -22.24 21.78
N GLY A 128 2.95 -22.56 23.07
CA GLY A 128 3.66 -21.80 24.11
C GLY A 128 5.18 -21.97 23.98
N VAL A 129 5.90 -20.86 23.98
CA VAL A 129 7.37 -20.84 24.08
C VAL A 129 7.76 -20.34 25.48
N GLU A 130 8.66 -21.07 26.13
CA GLU A 130 9.25 -20.68 27.42
C GLU A 130 10.58 -19.97 27.17
N SER A 131 10.59 -18.66 27.41
CA SER A 131 11.81 -17.85 27.36
C SER A 131 12.63 -18.10 28.63
N ARG A 132 13.79 -18.75 28.50
CA ARG A 132 14.78 -18.85 29.58
C ARG A 132 15.68 -17.61 29.62
N ALA A 133 15.97 -17.12 30.82
CA ALA A 133 17.02 -16.12 31.01
C ALA A 133 18.39 -16.74 30.67
N GLY A 134 19.20 -16.02 29.90
CA GLY A 134 20.59 -16.40 29.62
C GLY A 134 21.45 -16.28 30.89
N ASP A 135 22.45 -17.16 30.98
CA ASP A 135 23.41 -17.38 32.08
C ASP A 135 23.78 -16.13 32.91
#